data_AF-A0A925XE81-F1
#
_entry.id   AF-A0A925XE81-F1
#
_cell.length_a   1.000
_cell.length_b   1.000
_cell.length_c   1.000
_cell.angle_alpha   90.00
_cell.angle_beta   90.00
_cell.angle_gamma   90.00
#
_symmetry.space_group_name_H-M   'P 1'
#
loop_
_entity.id
_entity.type
_entity.pdbx_description
1 polymer ?
#
loop_
_entity_poly.entity_id
_entity_poly.type
_entity_poly.pdbx_seq_one_letter_code
_entity_poly.pdbx_strand_id
1 'polypeptide(L)'
;MKFLARGSAIPYLDEHDPNAPYANAVAVLSNPISRVVYTLGVIVLGFHLSHGFSSAFQSLGLNHPKYTPLIKWIGRIFAFVIAVGFASLPVLIPNLKR
;
A
#
# COMPACT_ATOMS: atom_id res chain seq x y z
N MET A 1 -0.85 -25.03 27.40
CA MET A 1 0.13 -24.06 27.92
C MET A 1 0.05 -22.80 27.06
N LYS A 2 -0.85 -21.86 27.42
CA LYS A 2 -1.03 -20.55 26.77
C LYS A 2 -0.45 -19.51 27.72
N PHE A 3 0.79 -19.13 27.49
CA PHE A 3 1.44 -18.07 28.23
C PHE A 3 2.33 -17.30 27.24
N LEU A 4 2.26 -15.97 27.30
CA LEU A 4 3.08 -14.99 26.57
C LEU A 4 2.55 -14.49 25.20
N ALA A 5 1.47 -13.71 25.22
CA ALA A 5 1.26 -12.61 24.27
C ALA A 5 0.48 -11.46 24.93
N ARG A 6 0.92 -11.10 26.15
CA ARG A 6 0.51 -9.88 26.83
C ARG A 6 1.46 -8.78 26.37
N GLY A 7 1.05 -7.91 25.44
CA GLY A 7 1.83 -6.70 25.15
C GLY A 7 1.55 -5.89 23.87
N SER A 8 0.96 -6.45 22.82
CA SER A 8 0.64 -5.66 21.61
C SER A 8 -0.84 -5.29 21.60
N ALA A 9 -1.14 -4.00 21.47
CA ALA A 9 -2.49 -3.41 21.52
C ALA A 9 -3.39 -3.75 20.32
N ILE A 10 -3.21 -4.92 19.70
CA ILE A 10 -3.92 -5.36 18.51
C ILE A 10 -4.24 -6.87 18.67
N PRO A 11 -5.52 -7.24 18.84
CA PRO A 11 -5.91 -8.64 18.87
C PRO A 11 -5.76 -9.18 17.45
N TYR A 12 -4.65 -9.87 17.18
CA TYR A 12 -4.51 -10.66 15.97
C TYR A 12 -5.54 -11.77 16.04
N LEU A 13 -6.50 -11.78 15.11
CA LEU A 13 -7.44 -12.88 14.99
C LEU A 13 -6.66 -14.14 14.60
N ASP A 14 -7.22 -15.31 14.90
CA ASP A 14 -6.64 -16.61 14.54
C ASP A 14 -6.12 -16.58 13.10
N GLU A 15 -4.86 -16.96 12.87
CA GLU A 15 -4.21 -16.86 11.56
C GLU A 15 -4.92 -17.76 10.52
N HIS A 16 -5.69 -18.75 10.98
CA HIS A 16 -6.55 -19.61 10.16
C HIS A 16 -7.97 -19.06 9.91
N ASP A 17 -8.34 -17.89 10.46
CA ASP A 17 -9.61 -17.23 10.14
C ASP A 17 -9.50 -16.55 8.76
N PRO A 18 -10.36 -16.90 7.78
CA PRO A 18 -10.36 -16.26 6.46
C PRO A 18 -10.57 -14.74 6.50
N ASN A 19 -11.11 -14.19 7.59
CA ASN A 19 -11.37 -12.76 7.75
C ASN A 19 -10.23 -12.01 8.47
N ALA A 20 -9.22 -12.71 8.99
CA ALA A 20 -8.12 -12.11 9.75
C ALA A 20 -7.41 -10.96 9.00
N PRO A 21 -7.13 -11.03 7.68
CA PRO A 21 -6.44 -9.95 6.98
C PRO A 21 -7.21 -8.62 6.99
N TYR A 22 -8.53 -8.69 6.78
CA TYR A 22 -9.40 -7.51 6.81
C TYR A 22 -9.49 -6.92 8.22
N ALA A 23 -9.71 -7.78 9.22
CA ALA A 23 -9.80 -7.35 10.62
C ALA A 23 -8.50 -6.66 11.08
N ASN A 24 -7.34 -7.20 10.71
CA ASN A 24 -6.03 -6.62 11.00
C ASN A 24 -5.84 -5.26 10.33
N ALA A 25 -6.23 -5.11 9.06
CA ALA A 25 -6.16 -3.84 8.36
C ALA A 25 -7.04 -2.76 9.04
N VAL A 26 -8.27 -3.12 9.43
CA VAL A 26 -9.17 -2.22 10.18
C VAL A 26 -8.57 -1.84 11.53
N ALA A 27 -8.00 -2.80 12.26
CA ALA A 27 -7.42 -2.55 13.58
C ALA A 27 -6.23 -1.58 13.50
N VAL A 28 -5.31 -1.81 12.56
CA VAL A 28 -4.14 -0.95 12.35
C VAL A 28 -4.54 0.45 11.86
N LEU A 29 -5.45 0.54 10.89
CA LEU A 29 -5.88 1.81 10.30
C LEU A 29 -6.93 2.54 11.15
N SER A 30 -7.43 1.96 12.25
CA SER A 30 -8.25 2.72 13.20
C SER A 30 -7.41 3.73 14.00
N ASN A 31 -6.14 3.44 14.24
CA ASN A 31 -5.23 4.35 14.94
C ASN A 31 -4.89 5.57 14.06
N PRO A 32 -5.11 6.82 14.53
CA PRO A 32 -4.85 8.02 13.73
C PRO A 32 -3.38 8.19 13.33
N ILE A 33 -2.43 7.79 14.19
CA ILE A 33 -1.00 7.86 13.91
C ILE A 33 -0.65 6.88 12.78
N SER A 34 -1.12 5.63 12.90
CA SER A 34 -0.90 4.60 11.88
C SER A 34 -1.48 5.01 10.53
N ARG A 35 -2.65 5.66 10.48
CA ARG A 35 -3.23 6.21 9.23
C ARG A 35 -2.34 7.24 8.56
N VAL A 36 -1.78 8.17 9.34
CA VAL A 36 -0.90 9.22 8.80
C VAL A 36 0.39 8.60 8.25
N VAL A 37 1.04 7.73 9.04
CA VAL A 37 2.28 7.04 8.61
C VAL A 37 2.03 6.20 7.37
N TYR A 38 0.92 5.45 7.34
CA TYR A 38 0.51 4.67 6.18
C TYR A 38 0.34 5.56 4.93
N THR A 39 -0.39 6.67 5.05
CA THR A 39 -0.66 7.58 3.93
C THR A 39 0.63 8.20 3.40
N LEU A 40 1.54 8.61 4.28
CA LEU A 40 2.88 9.08 3.88
C LEU A 40 3.66 7.98 3.14
N GLY A 41 3.60 6.74 3.62
CA GLY A 41 4.20 5.59 2.96
C GLY A 41 3.64 5.36 1.55
N VAL A 42 2.34 5.51 1.37
CA VAL A 42 1.68 5.41 0.04
C VAL A 42 2.15 6.52 -0.91
N ILE A 43 2.35 7.75 -0.41
CA ILE A 43 2.90 8.85 -1.23
C ILE A 43 4.32 8.51 -1.70
N VAL A 44 5.18 8.05 -0.79
CA VAL A 44 6.55 7.62 -1.12
C VAL A 44 6.53 6.46 -2.11
N LEU A 45 5.63 5.49 -1.91
CA LEU A 45 5.43 4.36 -2.83
C LEU A 45 5.03 4.83 -4.23
N GLY A 46 4.08 5.77 -4.33
CA GLY A 46 3.67 6.36 -5.61
C GLY A 46 4.85 7.02 -6.33
N PHE A 47 5.66 7.79 -5.61
CA PHE A 47 6.87 8.40 -6.16
C PHE A 47 7.88 7.34 -6.61
N HIS A 48 8.15 6.34 -5.77
CA HIS A 48 9.04 5.22 -6.05
C HIS A 48 8.62 4.45 -7.30
N LEU A 49 7.34 4.12 -7.45
CA LEU A 49 6.81 3.43 -8.64
C LEU A 49 6.94 4.29 -9.90
N SER A 50 6.67 5.60 -9.80
CA SER A 50 6.74 6.50 -10.95
C SER A 50 8.15 6.58 -11.55
N HIS A 51 9.19 6.48 -10.71
CA HIS A 51 10.59 6.44 -11.13
C HIS A 51 11.05 5.02 -11.48
N GLY A 52 10.78 4.05 -10.60
CA GLY A 52 11.24 2.68 -10.70
C GLY A 52 10.65 1.93 -11.89
N PHE A 53 9.42 2.26 -12.29
CA PHE A 53 8.79 1.66 -13.46
C PHE A 53 9.64 1.89 -14.71
N SER A 54 9.94 3.15 -15.04
CA SER A 54 10.79 3.46 -16.20
C SER A 54 12.19 2.85 -16.09
N SER A 55 12.77 2.79 -14.89
CA SER A 55 14.10 2.21 -14.66
C SER A 55 14.10 0.70 -14.92
N ALA A 56 13.04 -0.03 -14.54
CA ALA A 56 12.94 -1.46 -14.78
C ALA A 56 12.94 -1.79 -16.28
N PHE A 57 12.21 -1.03 -17.10
CA PHE A 57 12.23 -1.20 -18.57
C PHE A 57 13.60 -0.87 -19.17
N GLN A 58 14.34 0.07 -18.57
CA GLN A 58 15.71 0.35 -18.99
C GLN A 58 16.66 -0.81 -18.66
N SER A 59 16.53 -1.44 -17.48
CA SER A 59 17.31 -2.63 -17.11
C SER A 59 17.01 -3.84 -18.00
N LEU A 60 15.79 -3.95 -18.53
CA LEU A 60 15.39 -4.97 -19.49
C LEU A 60 15.85 -4.68 -20.93
N GLY A 61 16.55 -3.56 -21.18
CA GLY A 61 17.05 -3.18 -22.50
C GLY A 61 16.02 -2.51 -23.41
N LEU A 62 14.82 -2.19 -22.90
CA LEU A 62 13.72 -1.56 -23.66
C LEU A 62 13.85 -0.02 -23.73
N ASN A 63 15.08 0.48 -23.78
CA ASN A 63 15.36 1.91 -23.85
C ASN A 63 15.50 2.35 -25.31
N HIS A 64 14.40 2.76 -25.92
CA HIS A 64 14.37 3.26 -27.30
C HIS A 64 13.63 4.60 -27.36
N PRO A 65 14.18 5.64 -28.02
CA PRO A 65 13.62 7.01 -28.00
C PRO A 65 12.15 7.10 -28.45
N LYS A 66 11.68 6.15 -29.27
CA LYS A 66 10.27 6.03 -29.68
C LYS A 66 9.33 5.54 -28.56
N TYR A 67 9.77 4.60 -27.72
CA TYR A 67 8.91 3.92 -26.74
C TYR A 67 9.14 4.40 -25.30
N THR A 68 10.35 4.88 -24.97
CA THR A 68 10.69 5.46 -23.67
C THR A 68 9.71 6.55 -23.19
N PRO A 69 9.25 7.53 -24.00
CA PRO A 69 8.26 8.50 -23.54
C PRO A 69 6.90 7.87 -23.20
N LEU A 70 6.46 6.87 -23.98
CA LEU A 70 5.22 6.13 -23.71
C LEU A 70 5.31 5.33 -22.42
N ILE A 71 6.42 4.59 -22.21
CA ILE A 71 6.67 3.81 -21.00
C ILE A 71 6.66 4.70 -19.75
N LYS A 72 7.29 5.88 -19.83
CA LYS A 72 7.28 6.86 -18.73
C LYS A 72 5.87 7.37 -18.42
N TRP A 73 5.07 7.64 -19.46
CA TRP A 73 3.70 8.12 -19.27
C TRP A 73 2.80 7.04 -18.65
N ILE A 74 2.87 5.81 -19.16
CA ILE A 74 2.16 4.64 -18.59
C ILE A 74 2.60 4.41 -17.15
N GLY A 75 3.91 4.47 -16.88
CA GLY A 75 4.46 4.30 -15.53
C GLY A 75 3.93 5.32 -14.52
N ARG A 76 3.76 6.58 -14.94
CA ARG A 76 3.17 7.63 -14.09
C ARG A 76 1.69 7.35 -13.80
N ILE A 77 0.92 6.91 -14.79
CA ILE A 77 -0.50 6.55 -14.61
C ILE A 77 -0.61 5.35 -13.68
N PHE A 78 0.18 4.30 -13.93
CA PHE A 78 0.22 3.12 -13.08
C PHE A 78 0.53 3.48 -11.63
N ALA A 79 1.59 4.28 -11.41
CA ALA A 79 1.94 4.74 -10.07
C ALA A 79 0.83 5.55 -9.41
N PHE A 80 0.16 6.43 -10.16
CA PHE A 80 -0.97 7.22 -9.66
C PHE A 80 -2.17 6.34 -9.27
N VAL A 81 -2.57 5.41 -10.12
CA VAL A 81 -3.68 4.48 -9.85
C VAL A 81 -3.40 3.65 -8.60
N ILE A 82 -2.18 3.12 -8.46
CA ILE A 82 -1.78 2.35 -7.29
C ILE A 82 -1.79 3.23 -6.02
N ALA A 83 -1.20 4.43 -6.08
CA ALA A 83 -1.17 5.34 -4.94
C ALA A 83 -2.59 5.75 -4.51
N VAL A 84 -3.47 6.11 -5.44
CA VAL A 84 -4.87 6.46 -5.14
C VAL A 84 -5.64 5.27 -4.58
N GLY A 85 -5.45 4.07 -5.16
CA GLY A 85 -6.05 2.83 -4.68
C GLY A 85 -5.71 2.55 -3.22
N PHE A 86 -4.42 2.59 -2.86
CA PHE A 86 -3.98 2.39 -1.48
C PHE A 86 -4.36 3.55 -0.55
N ALA A 87 -4.31 4.79 -1.03
CA ALA A 87 -4.73 5.97 -0.25
C ALA A 87 -6.24 5.96 0.08
N SER A 88 -7.06 5.23 -0.66
CA SER A 88 -8.49 5.09 -0.37
C SER A 88 -8.79 4.27 0.90
N LEU A 89 -7.89 3.34 1.29
CA LEU A 89 -8.08 2.46 2.45
C LEU A 89 -8.28 3.20 3.78
N PRO A 90 -7.40 4.14 4.19
CA PRO A 90 -7.59 4.90 5.43
C PRO A 90 -8.83 5.80 5.40
N VAL A 91 -9.39 6.11 4.24
CA VAL A 91 -10.64 6.87 4.09
C VAL A 91 -11.86 5.97 4.23
N LEU A 92 -11.82 4.76 3.65
CA LEU A 92 -12.95 3.82 3.65
C LEU A 92 -13.18 3.17 5.02
N ILE A 93 -12.11 2.77 5.72
CA ILE A 93 -12.20 2.00 6.98
C ILE A 93 -12.95 2.72 8.10
N PRO A 94 -12.70 4.02 8.39
CA PRO A 94 -13.47 4.75 9.40
C PRO A 94 -14.97 4.88 9.06
N ASN A 95 -15.35 4.79 7.79
CA ASN A 95 -16.73 4.88 7.35
C ASN A 95 -17.48 3.54 7.41
N LEU A 96 -16.76 2.40 7.41
CA LEU A 96 -17.32 1.06 7.55
C LEU A 96 -17.67 0.67 9.00
N LYS A 97 -17.12 1.38 9.98
CA LYS A 97 -17.30 1.09 11.42
C LYS A 97 -18.49 1.84 12.05
N ARG A 98 -19.34 2.45 11.24
CA ARG A 98 -20.50 3.25 11.65
C ARG A 98 -21.79 2.48 11.49
#